data_AF-A0A926AZF6-F1
#
_entry.id   AF-A0A926AZF6-F1
#
_cell.length_a   1.000
_cell.length_b   1.000
_cell.length_c   1.000
_cell.angle_alpha   90.00
_cell.angle_beta   90.00
_cell.angle_gamma   90.00
#
_symmetry.space_group_name_H-M   'P 1'
#
loop_
_entity.id
_entity.type
_entity.pdbx_description
1 polymer ?
#
loop_
_entity_poly.entity_id
_entity_poly.type
_entity_poly.pdbx_seq_one_letter_code
_entity_poly.pdbx_strand_id
1 'polypeptide(L)'
;MNISEFLNAGTPEERNQYVLTPIETAPQMALYYSLNPIAKIDPSTLNPDATAVLHFPETTAIAAVWSGQDGRKIESVFRLENDEWKLDWKHFAQYSAYPWPLFLAGSGPAEGEFRLLARERLAVELRSNETISIVLYAPHFGNPETTGYQSPEFVIPRKNEDGKLLETAFKLEKIGKQPFNPDLPNLAPEEMIRVRVNVRRYETDSERKFEITKVIACHWYSIDAPGMDTAIPVPEKTQAR
;
A
#
# COMPACT_ATOMS: atom_id res chain seq x y z
N MET A 1 1.98 -20.32 11.06
CA MET A 1 1.82 -19.12 10.22
C MET A 1 1.72 -19.61 8.80
N ASN A 2 0.51 -19.79 8.27
CA ASN A 2 0.33 -20.68 7.13
C ASN A 2 -0.32 -19.94 5.96
N ILE A 3 0.48 -19.15 5.25
CA ILE A 3 0.08 -18.59 3.95
C ILE A 3 -0.38 -19.72 3.01
N SER A 4 0.19 -20.92 3.14
CA SER A 4 -0.17 -22.09 2.33
C SER A 4 -1.58 -22.59 2.62
N GLU A 5 -2.05 -22.56 3.87
CA GLU A 5 -3.46 -22.89 4.20
C GLU A 5 -4.42 -21.90 3.54
N PHE A 6 -4.14 -20.60 3.64
CA PHE A 6 -4.93 -19.57 2.95
C PHE A 6 -4.93 -19.76 1.42
N LEU A 7 -3.77 -20.04 0.82
CA LEU A 7 -3.63 -20.22 -0.63
C LEU A 7 -4.29 -21.52 -1.13
N ASN A 8 -4.26 -22.58 -0.32
CA ASN A 8 -4.90 -23.87 -0.63
C ASN A 8 -6.41 -23.85 -0.42
N ALA A 9 -6.93 -22.97 0.43
CA ALA A 9 -8.37 -22.77 0.58
C ALA A 9 -8.97 -22.33 -0.77
N GLY A 10 -9.98 -23.08 -1.23
CA GLY A 10 -10.50 -23.01 -2.59
C GLY A 10 -11.51 -21.89 -2.79
N THR A 11 -12.34 -21.63 -1.79
CA THR A 11 -13.39 -20.61 -1.82
C THR A 11 -13.05 -19.40 -0.94
N PRO A 12 -13.58 -18.20 -1.25
CA PRO A 12 -13.48 -17.05 -0.34
C PRO A 12 -13.97 -17.35 1.08
N GLU A 13 -15.00 -18.18 1.22
CA GLU A 13 -15.57 -18.60 2.51
C GLU A 13 -14.57 -19.43 3.32
N GLU A 14 -13.91 -20.40 2.68
CA GLU A 14 -12.85 -21.20 3.33
C GLU A 14 -11.63 -20.35 3.67
N ARG A 15 -11.31 -19.35 2.84
CA ARG A 15 -10.21 -18.40 3.11
C ARG A 15 -10.48 -17.50 4.30
N ASN A 16 -11.75 -17.25 4.60
CA ASN A 16 -12.16 -16.30 5.62
C ASN A 16 -11.64 -16.66 7.03
N GLN A 17 -11.49 -17.95 7.33
CA GLN A 17 -10.97 -18.38 8.63
C GLN A 17 -9.49 -18.00 8.85
N TYR A 18 -8.75 -17.64 7.80
CA TYR A 18 -7.32 -17.35 7.89
C TYR A 18 -6.98 -15.86 7.87
N VAL A 19 -7.98 -14.97 7.78
CA VAL A 19 -7.76 -13.52 7.60
C VAL A 19 -8.21 -12.74 8.82
N LEU A 20 -7.65 -11.54 8.99
CA LEU A 20 -8.07 -10.59 10.03
C LEU A 20 -9.49 -10.08 9.76
N THR A 21 -10.22 -9.81 10.86
CA THR A 21 -11.58 -9.25 10.84
C THR A 21 -12.48 -9.92 9.78
N PRO A 22 -12.68 -11.24 9.85
CA PRO A 22 -13.26 -12.04 8.77
C PRO A 22 -14.68 -11.60 8.35
N ILE A 23 -15.46 -11.04 9.27
CA ILE A 23 -16.80 -10.49 8.98
C ILE A 23 -16.71 -9.32 7.99
N GLU A 24 -15.70 -8.46 8.14
CA GLU A 24 -15.49 -7.29 7.27
C GLU A 24 -14.75 -7.67 5.99
N THR A 25 -13.77 -8.59 6.09
CA THR A 25 -12.86 -8.93 5.00
C THR A 25 -13.52 -9.83 3.95
N ALA A 26 -14.41 -10.75 4.34
CA ALA A 26 -15.08 -11.66 3.39
C ALA A 26 -15.78 -10.97 2.20
N PRO A 27 -16.70 -9.99 2.40
CA PRO A 27 -17.36 -9.34 1.27
C PRO A 27 -16.39 -8.57 0.38
N GLN A 28 -15.34 -7.97 0.96
CA GLN A 28 -14.30 -7.26 0.21
C GLN A 28 -13.47 -8.22 -0.63
N MET A 29 -13.14 -9.38 -0.09
CA MET A 29 -12.40 -10.44 -0.78
C MET A 29 -13.18 -11.02 -1.95
N ALA A 30 -14.46 -11.32 -1.76
CA ALA A 30 -15.34 -11.79 -2.82
C ALA A 30 -15.44 -10.77 -3.98
N LEU A 31 -15.72 -9.51 -3.66
CA LEU A 31 -15.78 -8.44 -4.66
C LEU A 31 -14.43 -8.27 -5.36
N TYR A 32 -13.34 -8.21 -4.61
CA TYR A 32 -12.00 -8.04 -5.15
C TYR A 32 -11.66 -9.14 -6.16
N TYR A 33 -11.86 -10.42 -5.84
CA TYR A 33 -11.53 -11.52 -6.76
C TYR A 33 -12.46 -11.59 -7.98
N SER A 34 -13.69 -11.08 -7.88
CA SER A 34 -14.57 -10.97 -9.05
C SER A 34 -14.13 -9.91 -10.06
N LEU A 35 -13.42 -8.87 -9.59
CA LEU A 35 -12.96 -7.74 -10.41
C LEU A 35 -11.47 -7.79 -10.76
N ASN A 36 -10.68 -8.57 -10.01
CA ASN A 36 -9.24 -8.69 -10.16
C ASN A 36 -8.89 -10.18 -10.28
N PRO A 37 -8.79 -10.73 -11.50
CA PRO A 37 -8.36 -12.10 -11.70
C PRO A 37 -6.89 -12.24 -11.32
N ILE A 38 -6.61 -12.53 -10.05
CA ILE A 38 -5.26 -12.85 -9.59
C ILE A 38 -4.92 -14.28 -10.03
N ALA A 39 -3.74 -14.45 -10.61
CA ALA A 39 -3.23 -15.77 -10.95
C ALA A 39 -3.14 -16.65 -9.69
N LYS A 40 -3.68 -17.87 -9.77
CA LYS A 40 -3.58 -18.85 -8.68
C LYS A 40 -2.11 -19.04 -8.31
N ILE A 41 -1.79 -18.91 -7.03
CA ILE A 41 -0.45 -19.15 -6.49
C ILE A 41 -0.45 -20.57 -5.95
N ASP A 42 0.50 -21.38 -6.41
CA ASP A 42 0.76 -22.69 -5.81
C ASP A 42 1.69 -22.50 -4.60
N PRO A 43 1.23 -22.72 -3.36
CA PRO A 43 2.06 -22.49 -2.19
C PRO A 43 3.28 -23.42 -2.13
N SER A 44 3.29 -24.56 -2.82
CA SER A 44 4.46 -25.45 -2.89
C SER A 44 5.62 -24.85 -3.69
N THR A 45 5.36 -23.80 -4.46
CA THR A 45 6.37 -23.07 -5.24
C THR A 45 6.91 -21.84 -4.52
N LEU A 46 6.38 -21.50 -3.34
CA LEU A 46 6.83 -20.35 -2.54
C LEU A 46 7.94 -20.75 -1.58
N ASN A 47 9.03 -19.97 -1.58
CA ASN A 47 10.12 -20.08 -0.63
C ASN A 47 10.13 -18.84 0.27
N PRO A 48 10.28 -18.98 1.60
CA PRO A 48 10.44 -17.84 2.49
C PRO A 48 11.83 -17.21 2.25
N ASP A 49 11.86 -15.90 1.99
CA ASP A 49 13.09 -15.15 1.79
C ASP A 49 13.55 -14.41 3.05
N ALA A 50 12.60 -13.75 3.72
CA ALA A 50 12.88 -12.91 4.88
C ALA A 50 11.66 -12.80 5.79
N THR A 51 11.90 -12.60 7.09
CA THR A 51 10.86 -12.38 8.10
C THR A 51 11.29 -11.33 9.10
N ALA A 52 10.37 -10.48 9.55
CA ALA A 52 10.62 -9.55 10.65
C ALA A 52 9.40 -9.38 11.55
N VAL A 53 9.68 -8.98 12.79
CA VAL A 53 8.65 -8.52 13.72
C VAL A 53 8.35 -7.06 13.42
N LEU A 54 7.07 -6.75 13.21
CA LEU A 54 6.54 -5.39 13.14
C LEU A 54 5.99 -5.01 14.50
N HIS A 55 6.38 -3.83 14.98
CA HIS A 55 5.88 -3.25 16.22
C HIS A 55 4.86 -2.16 15.89
N PHE A 56 3.57 -2.51 15.95
CA PHE A 56 2.49 -1.54 15.88
C PHE A 56 2.21 -0.95 17.27
N PRO A 57 1.50 0.19 17.38
CA PRO A 57 1.33 0.85 18.69
C PRO A 57 0.63 -0.02 19.75
N GLU A 58 -0.31 -0.87 19.33
CA GLU A 58 -1.15 -1.66 20.24
C GLU A 58 -0.87 -3.17 20.16
N THR A 59 -0.05 -3.63 19.20
CA THR A 59 0.17 -5.06 18.95
C THR A 59 1.46 -5.28 18.18
N THR A 60 1.96 -6.52 18.20
CA THR A 60 2.97 -6.97 17.25
C THR A 60 2.33 -7.67 16.06
N ALA A 61 3.08 -7.73 14.96
CA ALA A 61 2.76 -8.51 13.78
C ALA A 61 4.04 -9.17 13.26
N ILE A 62 3.90 -10.19 12.41
CA ILE A 62 5.02 -10.80 11.72
C ILE A 62 4.86 -10.57 10.23
N ALA A 63 5.83 -9.90 9.63
CA ALA A 63 5.93 -9.71 8.20
C ALA A 63 6.85 -10.76 7.60
N ALA A 64 6.51 -11.24 6.41
CA ALA A 64 7.29 -12.22 5.66
C ALA A 64 7.28 -11.88 4.17
N VAL A 65 8.43 -12.12 3.52
CA VAL A 65 8.62 -12.03 2.07
C VAL A 65 8.81 -13.45 1.53
N TRP A 66 8.16 -13.74 0.42
CA TRP A 66 8.21 -15.04 -0.25
C TRP A 66 8.57 -14.86 -1.72
N SER A 67 9.48 -15.69 -2.23
CA SER A 67 9.77 -15.80 -3.65
C SER A 67 9.16 -17.07 -4.24
N GLY A 68 8.37 -16.89 -5.30
CA GLY A 68 7.85 -17.96 -6.14
C GLY A 68 8.88 -18.43 -7.16
N GLN A 69 8.84 -19.71 -7.51
CA GLN A 69 9.66 -20.27 -8.62
C GLN A 69 9.33 -19.62 -9.98
N ASP A 70 8.15 -19.01 -10.12
CA ASP A 70 7.72 -18.25 -11.29
C ASP A 70 8.25 -16.80 -11.31
N GLY A 71 9.13 -16.44 -10.36
CA GLY A 71 9.74 -15.12 -10.24
C GLY A 71 8.93 -14.12 -9.41
N ARG A 72 7.73 -14.49 -8.95
CA ARG A 72 6.90 -13.57 -8.16
C ARG A 72 7.48 -13.34 -6.78
N LYS A 73 7.33 -12.12 -6.28
CA LYS A 73 7.58 -11.78 -4.87
C LYS A 73 6.28 -11.40 -4.17
N ILE A 74 6.05 -12.01 -3.00
CA ILE A 74 4.83 -11.87 -2.23
C ILE A 74 5.19 -11.37 -0.83
N GLU A 75 4.45 -10.39 -0.34
CA GLU A 75 4.56 -9.91 1.03
C GLU A 75 3.30 -10.27 1.81
N SER A 76 3.49 -10.77 3.02
CA SER A 76 2.39 -11.13 3.93
C SER A 76 2.66 -10.58 5.32
N VAL A 77 1.61 -10.11 5.98
CA VAL A 77 1.66 -9.71 7.39
C VAL A 77 0.66 -10.55 8.15
N PHE A 78 1.09 -11.08 9.29
CA PHE A 78 0.26 -11.85 10.19
C PHE A 78 0.13 -11.15 11.53
N ARG A 79 -1.08 -11.12 12.09
CA ARG A 79 -1.37 -10.60 13.42
C ARG A 79 -2.08 -11.67 14.24
N LEU A 80 -1.88 -11.61 15.55
CA LEU A 80 -2.55 -12.51 16.48
C LEU A 80 -3.99 -11.99 16.73
N GLU A 81 -4.98 -12.85 16.54
CA GLU A 81 -6.39 -12.60 16.84
C GLU A 81 -6.97 -13.88 17.45
N ASN A 82 -7.50 -13.80 18.67
CA ASN A 82 -8.02 -14.96 19.42
C ASN A 82 -7.03 -16.14 19.49
N ASP A 83 -5.77 -15.86 19.86
CA ASP A 83 -4.66 -16.82 19.94
C ASP A 83 -4.27 -17.51 18.60
N GLU A 84 -4.80 -17.03 17.48
CA GLU A 84 -4.49 -17.54 16.15
C GLU A 84 -3.83 -16.48 15.28
N TRP A 85 -2.83 -16.88 14.49
CA TRP A 85 -2.20 -16.00 13.52
C TRP A 85 -3.06 -15.86 12.28
N LYS A 86 -3.56 -14.64 12.04
CA LYS A 86 -4.40 -14.30 10.90
C LYS A 86 -3.65 -13.41 9.91
N LEU A 87 -3.88 -13.63 8.63
CA LEU A 87 -3.33 -12.85 7.52
C LEU A 87 -4.03 -11.49 7.43
N ASP A 88 -3.23 -10.42 7.32
CA ASP A 88 -3.69 -9.13 6.81
C ASP A 88 -3.90 -9.25 5.29
N TRP A 89 -5.09 -9.71 4.91
CA TRP A 89 -5.45 -9.94 3.53
C TRP A 89 -5.41 -8.66 2.70
N LYS A 90 -5.82 -7.52 3.26
CA LYS A 90 -5.81 -6.25 2.52
C LYS A 90 -4.39 -5.81 2.18
N HIS A 91 -3.43 -6.03 3.08
CA HIS A 91 -2.01 -5.87 2.77
C HIS A 91 -1.56 -6.86 1.69
N PHE A 92 -1.81 -8.16 1.90
CA PHE A 92 -1.41 -9.23 0.98
C PHE A 92 -1.91 -8.98 -0.46
N ALA A 93 -3.22 -8.72 -0.62
CA ALA A 93 -3.85 -8.50 -1.93
C ALA A 93 -3.62 -7.07 -2.47
N GLN A 94 -2.93 -6.20 -1.73
CA GLN A 94 -2.78 -4.77 -2.05
C GLN A 94 -4.16 -4.15 -2.33
N TYR A 95 -5.13 -4.49 -1.47
CA TYR A 95 -6.54 -4.22 -1.67
C TYR A 95 -6.82 -2.74 -1.95
N SER A 96 -7.59 -2.51 -3.00
CA SER A 96 -8.21 -1.24 -3.34
C SER A 96 -9.72 -1.47 -3.51
N ALA A 97 -10.52 -0.50 -3.10
CA ALA A 97 -11.98 -0.59 -3.11
C ALA A 97 -12.57 -0.84 -4.52
N TYR A 98 -11.85 -0.42 -5.56
CA TYR A 98 -12.17 -0.69 -6.95
C TYR A 98 -10.90 -0.80 -7.79
N PRO A 99 -10.88 -1.53 -8.93
CA PRO A 99 -9.71 -1.57 -9.79
C PRO A 99 -9.29 -0.17 -10.24
N TRP A 100 -8.05 0.21 -9.94
CA TRP A 100 -7.55 1.57 -10.17
C TRP A 100 -7.74 2.08 -11.61
N PRO A 101 -7.43 1.29 -12.66
CA PRO A 101 -7.63 1.74 -14.04
C PRO A 101 -9.10 2.02 -14.37
N LEU A 102 -10.01 1.20 -13.84
CA LEU A 102 -11.45 1.38 -14.04
C LEU A 102 -11.99 2.58 -13.26
N PHE A 103 -11.48 2.81 -12.05
CA PHE A 103 -11.80 4.00 -11.27
C PHE A 103 -11.37 5.28 -12.00
N LEU A 104 -10.14 5.33 -12.54
CA LEU A 104 -9.67 6.45 -13.35
C LEU A 104 -10.51 6.63 -14.63
N ALA A 105 -10.94 5.53 -15.24
CA ALA A 105 -11.82 5.53 -16.41
C ALA A 105 -13.27 5.95 -16.10
N GLY A 106 -13.64 6.18 -14.83
CA GLY A 106 -14.96 6.70 -14.45
C GLY A 106 -15.97 5.62 -14.06
N SER A 107 -15.53 4.37 -13.94
CA SER A 107 -16.37 3.25 -13.53
C SER A 107 -16.41 3.07 -12.03
N GLY A 108 -17.45 2.40 -11.53
CA GLY A 108 -17.60 2.10 -10.10
C GLY A 108 -17.88 3.32 -9.22
N PRO A 109 -17.75 3.16 -7.90
CA PRO A 109 -17.98 4.24 -6.93
C PRO A 109 -17.14 5.49 -7.20
N ALA A 110 -17.69 6.65 -6.85
CA ALA A 110 -17.01 7.94 -6.99
C ALA A 110 -15.94 8.18 -5.90
N GLU A 111 -15.94 7.42 -4.81
CA GLU A 111 -14.96 7.52 -3.74
C GLU A 111 -14.59 6.13 -3.22
N GLY A 112 -13.34 5.94 -2.81
CA GLY A 112 -12.88 4.67 -2.24
C GLY A 112 -11.49 4.76 -1.61
N GLU A 113 -11.16 3.75 -0.80
CA GLU A 113 -9.81 3.52 -0.26
C GLU A 113 -8.96 2.76 -1.28
N PHE A 114 -7.73 3.20 -1.51
CA PHE A 114 -6.79 2.58 -2.43
C PHE A 114 -5.43 2.36 -1.76
N ARG A 115 -4.82 1.20 -2.03
CA ARG A 115 -3.41 0.90 -1.73
C ARG A 115 -2.61 1.09 -3.01
N LEU A 116 -1.85 2.18 -3.07
CA LEU A 116 -1.16 2.64 -4.27
C LEU A 116 0.32 2.88 -3.97
N LEU A 117 1.11 3.00 -5.02
CA LEU A 117 2.45 3.55 -4.96
C LEU A 117 2.38 5.04 -5.29
N ALA A 118 3.14 5.88 -4.60
CA ALA A 118 3.21 7.31 -4.86
C ALA A 118 4.64 7.72 -5.20
N ARG A 119 4.79 8.56 -6.23
CA ARG A 119 6.06 9.18 -6.60
C ARG A 119 5.93 10.69 -6.52
N GLU A 120 6.91 11.35 -5.89
CA GLU A 120 7.00 12.81 -5.87
C GLU A 120 7.36 13.32 -7.27
N ARG A 121 6.56 14.23 -7.84
CA ARG A 121 6.95 14.95 -9.07
C ARG A 121 7.83 16.12 -8.69
N LEU A 122 9.09 16.06 -9.11
CA LEU A 122 10.10 17.08 -8.84
C LEU A 122 10.27 18.07 -10.02
N ALA A 123 9.19 18.43 -10.73
CA ALA A 123 9.30 19.44 -11.79
C ALA A 123 9.84 20.75 -11.19
N VAL A 124 10.99 21.22 -11.70
CA VAL A 124 11.78 22.32 -11.12
C VAL A 124 10.98 23.62 -11.00
N GLU A 125 10.03 23.84 -11.91
CA GLU A 125 9.16 25.03 -11.97
C GLU A 125 8.01 25.00 -10.94
N LEU A 126 7.69 23.82 -10.38
CA LEU A 126 6.59 23.60 -9.43
C LEU A 126 7.09 23.26 -8.01
N ARG A 127 8.39 23.45 -7.73
CA ARG A 127 8.90 23.43 -6.35
C ARG A 127 8.41 24.67 -5.59
N SER A 128 7.12 24.70 -5.30
CA SER A 128 6.59 25.51 -4.23
C SER A 128 6.94 24.84 -2.91
N ASN A 129 7.49 25.61 -1.98
CA ASN A 129 7.66 25.15 -0.59
C ASN A 129 6.31 24.91 0.11
N GLU A 130 5.19 25.24 -0.53
CA GLU A 130 3.85 25.16 0.07
C GLU A 130 3.09 23.88 -0.28
N THR A 131 3.44 23.22 -1.39
CA THR A 131 2.71 22.03 -1.89
C THR A 131 3.66 20.89 -2.23
N ILE A 132 3.14 19.66 -2.13
CA ILE A 132 3.76 18.45 -2.66
C ILE A 132 2.90 17.96 -3.83
N SER A 133 3.57 17.69 -4.95
CA SER A 133 2.97 17.14 -6.15
C SER A 133 3.32 15.67 -6.25
N ILE A 134 2.32 14.80 -6.38
CA ILE A 134 2.53 13.35 -6.51
C ILE A 134 1.75 12.77 -7.68
N VAL A 135 2.23 11.65 -8.20
CA VAL A 135 1.48 10.75 -9.08
C VAL A 135 1.32 9.41 -8.38
N LEU A 136 0.14 8.81 -8.52
CA LEU A 136 -0.20 7.53 -7.94
C LEU A 136 -0.18 6.43 -9.01
N TYR A 137 0.34 5.27 -8.66
CA TYR A 137 0.43 4.10 -9.52
C TYR A 137 -0.27 2.92 -8.85
N ALA A 138 -1.02 2.15 -9.63
CA ALA A 138 -1.46 0.83 -9.20
C ALA A 138 -0.23 -0.06 -8.93
N PRO A 139 -0.19 -0.81 -7.82
CA PRO A 139 0.86 -1.79 -7.63
C PRO A 139 0.60 -3.01 -8.52
N HIS A 140 1.66 -3.75 -8.84
CA HIS A 140 1.55 -5.00 -9.59
C HIS A 140 1.73 -6.19 -8.62
N PHE A 141 0.64 -6.89 -8.34
CA PHE A 141 0.67 -8.05 -7.45
C PHE A 141 1.65 -9.11 -7.95
N GLY A 142 2.61 -9.51 -7.12
CA GLY A 142 3.65 -10.48 -7.47
C GLY A 142 4.88 -9.89 -8.16
N ASN A 143 4.83 -8.66 -8.69
CA ASN A 143 5.96 -8.02 -9.39
C ASN A 143 6.21 -6.61 -8.81
N PRO A 144 6.62 -6.52 -7.52
CA PRO A 144 6.61 -5.27 -6.76
C PRO A 144 7.56 -4.19 -7.30
N GLU A 145 8.55 -4.57 -8.12
CA GLU A 145 9.46 -3.67 -8.83
C GLU A 145 8.81 -2.95 -10.03
N THR A 146 7.62 -3.37 -10.44
CA THR A 146 6.88 -2.78 -11.57
C THR A 146 5.65 -2.01 -11.12
N THR A 147 5.19 -1.09 -11.97
CA THR A 147 3.99 -0.29 -11.72
C THR A 147 2.93 -0.54 -12.79
N GLY A 148 1.67 -0.40 -12.38
CA GLY A 148 0.51 -0.39 -13.27
C GLY A 148 0.14 1.02 -13.73
N TYR A 149 -1.14 1.22 -14.02
CA TYR A 149 -1.66 2.49 -14.53
C TYR A 149 -1.39 3.65 -13.57
N GLN A 150 -0.90 4.75 -14.13
CA GLN A 150 -0.66 6.00 -13.43
C GLN A 150 -1.90 6.90 -13.42
N SER A 151 -2.00 7.73 -12.39
CA SER A 151 -3.00 8.78 -12.27
C SER A 151 -2.56 10.09 -12.94
N PRO A 152 -3.49 11.05 -13.10
CA PRO A 152 -3.13 12.46 -13.14
C PRO A 152 -2.38 12.90 -11.87
N GLU A 153 -1.81 14.10 -11.91
CA GLU A 153 -1.10 14.67 -10.77
C GLU A 153 -2.06 15.12 -9.65
N PHE A 154 -1.67 14.85 -8.41
CA PHE A 154 -2.32 15.37 -7.21
C PHE A 154 -1.42 16.42 -6.56
N VAL A 155 -2.01 17.56 -6.19
CA VAL A 155 -1.34 18.65 -5.49
C VAL A 155 -1.88 18.76 -4.08
N ILE A 156 -1.02 18.59 -3.08
CA ILE A 156 -1.40 18.55 -1.66
C ILE A 156 -0.63 19.64 -0.90
N PRO A 157 -1.28 20.46 -0.05
CA PRO A 157 -0.58 21.42 0.79
C PRO A 157 0.36 20.74 1.79
N ARG A 158 1.67 21.08 1.82
CA ARG A 158 2.65 20.51 2.76
C ARG A 158 2.34 20.80 4.23
N LYS A 159 1.60 21.89 4.49
CA LYS A 159 1.29 22.35 5.85
C LYS A 159 0.18 21.53 6.53
N ASN A 160 -0.67 20.86 5.76
CA ASN A 160 -1.74 20.02 6.31
C ASN A 160 -1.20 18.65 6.77
N GLU A 161 -2.04 17.87 7.46
CA GLU A 161 -1.64 16.57 8.02
C GLU A 161 -1.18 15.59 6.94
N ASP A 162 -1.94 15.47 5.85
CA ASP A 162 -1.64 14.59 4.72
C ASP A 162 -0.29 14.91 4.05
N GLY A 163 -0.04 16.20 3.81
CA GLY A 163 1.20 16.69 3.22
C GLY A 163 2.41 16.43 4.11
N LYS A 164 2.27 16.57 5.43
CA LYS A 164 3.32 16.23 6.41
C LYS A 164 3.61 14.73 6.43
N LEU A 165 2.57 13.89 6.36
CA LEU A 165 2.74 12.44 6.29
C LEU A 165 3.50 12.03 5.04
N LEU A 166 3.08 12.51 3.87
CA LEU A 166 3.75 12.23 2.60
C LEU A 166 5.20 12.73 2.60
N GLU A 167 5.44 13.95 3.05
CA GLU A 167 6.79 14.50 3.12
C GLU A 167 7.70 13.66 4.04
N THR A 168 7.18 13.21 5.17
CA THR A 168 7.91 12.33 6.10
C THR A 168 8.23 10.98 5.46
N ALA A 169 7.27 10.39 4.74
CA ALA A 169 7.46 9.13 4.03
C ALA A 169 8.53 9.22 2.94
N PHE A 170 8.49 10.26 2.10
CA PHE A 170 9.52 10.45 1.08
C PHE A 170 10.91 10.74 1.69
N LYS A 171 10.98 11.40 2.85
CA LYS A 171 12.26 11.56 3.56
C LYS A 171 12.79 10.22 4.08
N LEU A 172 11.92 9.37 4.63
CA LEU A 172 12.30 8.02 5.09
C LEU A 172 12.80 7.16 3.94
N GLU A 173 12.10 7.16 2.81
CA GLU A 173 12.48 6.41 1.61
C GLU A 173 13.88 6.83 1.14
N LYS A 174 14.17 8.14 1.07
CA LYS A 174 15.49 8.68 0.71
C LYS A 174 16.64 8.24 1.62
N ILE A 175 16.35 7.86 2.87
CA ILE A 175 17.34 7.33 3.81
C ILE A 175 17.26 5.81 3.98
N GLY A 176 16.55 5.11 3.07
CA GLY A 176 16.43 3.66 3.05
C GLY A 176 15.60 3.08 4.20
N LYS A 177 14.75 3.89 4.84
CA LYS A 177 13.86 3.46 5.93
C LYS A 177 12.43 3.31 5.47
N GLN A 178 11.70 2.44 6.17
CA GLN A 178 10.29 2.15 5.93
C GLN A 178 9.46 2.51 7.17
N PRO A 179 8.14 2.76 7.03
CA PRO A 179 7.24 2.88 8.17
C PRO A 179 7.32 1.64 9.08
N PHE A 180 7.33 1.86 10.39
CA PHE A 180 7.62 0.88 11.44
C PHE A 180 9.03 0.27 11.40
N ASN A 181 9.87 0.70 10.46
CA ASN A 181 11.25 0.29 10.28
C ASN A 181 11.49 -1.23 10.43
N PRO A 182 10.75 -2.08 9.70
CA PRO A 182 11.01 -3.52 9.70
C PRO A 182 12.42 -3.82 9.21
N ASP A 183 13.00 -4.88 9.76
CA ASP A 183 14.21 -5.51 9.22
C ASP A 183 13.87 -6.40 8.02
N LEU A 184 13.32 -5.77 6.97
CA LEU A 184 12.93 -6.40 5.71
C LEU A 184 13.37 -5.53 4.52
N PRO A 185 13.65 -6.14 3.36
CA PRO A 185 13.88 -5.39 2.14
C PRO A 185 12.64 -4.57 1.77
N ASN A 186 12.84 -3.32 1.33
CA ASN A 186 11.77 -2.57 0.67
C ASN A 186 11.65 -3.07 -0.77
N LEU A 187 10.50 -3.66 -1.11
CA LEU A 187 10.26 -4.15 -2.47
C LEU A 187 9.61 -3.11 -3.39
N ALA A 188 9.20 -1.95 -2.87
CA ALA A 188 8.66 -0.89 -3.72
C ALA A 188 9.72 -0.38 -4.71
N PRO A 189 9.32 0.10 -5.91
CA PRO A 189 10.25 0.68 -6.85
C PRO A 189 10.99 1.89 -6.26
N GLU A 190 12.20 2.16 -6.73
CA GLU A 190 13.00 3.31 -6.28
C GLU A 190 12.23 4.63 -6.42
N GLU A 191 12.44 5.54 -5.46
CA GLU A 191 11.77 6.85 -5.37
C GLU A 191 10.25 6.79 -5.18
N MET A 192 9.71 5.61 -4.87
CA MET A 192 8.28 5.42 -4.59
C MET A 192 8.04 5.00 -3.16
N ILE A 193 6.97 5.57 -2.59
CA ILE A 193 6.45 5.16 -1.28
C ILE A 193 5.14 4.40 -1.47
N ARG A 194 4.83 3.50 -0.54
CA ARG A 194 3.51 2.87 -0.44
C ARG A 194 2.58 3.86 0.23
N VAL A 195 1.34 3.97 -0.25
CA VAL A 195 0.31 4.80 0.37
C VAL A 195 -1.01 4.08 0.44
N ARG A 196 -1.77 4.37 1.50
CA ARG A 196 -3.18 4.03 1.66
C ARG A 196 -3.95 5.35 1.75
N VAL A 197 -4.79 5.60 0.75
CA VAL A 197 -5.44 6.91 0.55
C VAL A 197 -6.91 6.74 0.25
N ASN A 198 -7.73 7.71 0.65
CA ASN A 198 -9.06 7.87 0.09
C ASN A 198 -8.98 8.82 -1.10
N VAL A 199 -9.54 8.39 -2.23
CA VAL A 199 -9.59 9.19 -3.46
C VAL A 199 -11.04 9.38 -3.86
N ARG A 200 -11.41 10.63 -4.12
CA ARG A 200 -12.70 11.01 -4.71
C ARG A 200 -12.50 11.43 -6.16
N ARG A 201 -13.36 10.92 -7.02
CA ARG A 201 -13.57 11.30 -8.41
C ARG A 201 -14.82 12.17 -8.50
N TYR A 202 -14.72 13.29 -9.19
CA TYR A 202 -15.86 14.16 -9.48
C TYR A 202 -15.73 14.76 -10.87
N GLU A 203 -16.86 15.10 -11.47
CA GLU A 203 -16.92 15.73 -12.78
C GLU A 203 -17.09 17.25 -12.58
N THR A 204 -16.34 18.02 -13.37
CA THR A 204 -16.55 19.47 -13.53
C THR A 204 -17.02 19.74 -14.96
N ASP A 205 -17.50 20.95 -15.26
CA ASP A 205 -18.18 21.31 -16.53
C ASP A 205 -17.44 20.89 -17.82
N SER A 206 -16.14 20.57 -17.75
CA SER A 206 -15.36 20.12 -18.91
C SER A 206 -14.47 18.90 -18.67
N GLU A 207 -14.22 18.48 -17.42
CA GLU A 207 -13.19 17.48 -17.12
C GLU A 207 -13.48 16.68 -15.83
N ARG A 208 -13.07 15.41 -15.86
CA ARG A 208 -12.99 14.56 -14.69
C ARG A 208 -11.79 14.96 -13.83
N LYS A 209 -12.04 15.13 -12.54
CA LYS A 209 -11.02 15.47 -11.56
C LYS A 209 -10.96 14.43 -10.45
N PHE A 210 -9.81 14.40 -9.81
CA PHE A 210 -9.52 13.51 -8.69
C PHE A 210 -8.95 14.32 -7.53
N GLU A 211 -9.31 13.93 -6.32
CA GLU A 211 -8.83 14.52 -5.08
C GLU A 211 -8.47 13.42 -4.11
N ILE A 212 -7.32 13.53 -3.44
CA ILE A 212 -7.03 12.74 -2.26
C ILE A 212 -7.77 13.41 -1.10
N THR A 213 -8.85 12.79 -0.64
CA THR A 213 -9.65 13.31 0.47
C THR A 213 -9.00 13.04 1.82
N LYS A 214 -8.11 12.03 1.89
CA LYS A 214 -7.31 11.71 3.07
C LYS A 214 -6.11 10.84 2.72
N VAL A 215 -4.94 11.12 3.30
CA VAL A 215 -3.83 10.16 3.40
C VAL A 215 -4.00 9.39 4.70
N ILE A 216 -4.41 8.12 4.59
CA ILE A 216 -4.68 7.28 5.75
C ILE A 216 -3.36 6.81 6.38
N ALA A 217 -2.44 6.32 5.54
CA ALA A 217 -1.12 5.89 5.96
C ALA A 217 -0.15 5.88 4.77
N CYS A 218 1.16 5.91 5.06
CA CYS A 218 2.21 5.74 4.05
C CYS A 218 2.76 4.30 4.03
N HIS A 219 1.87 3.33 4.24
CA HIS A 219 2.10 1.89 4.12
C HIS A 219 0.78 1.19 3.75
N TRP A 220 0.82 -0.13 3.53
CA TRP A 220 -0.38 -0.92 3.15
C TRP A 220 -1.00 -1.78 4.25
N TYR A 221 -0.39 -1.82 5.44
CA TYR A 221 -0.94 -2.53 6.60
C TYR A 221 -2.34 -2.03 6.99
N SER A 222 -3.19 -2.94 7.48
CA SER A 222 -4.55 -2.68 7.96
C SER A 222 -4.56 -2.08 9.37
N ILE A 223 -3.82 -1.00 9.56
CA ILE A 223 -3.80 -0.17 10.78
C ILE A 223 -3.71 1.30 10.39
N ASP A 224 -4.37 2.17 11.14
CA ASP A 224 -4.44 3.60 10.82
C ASP A 224 -3.27 4.40 11.41
N ALA A 225 -2.48 3.79 12.30
CA ALA A 225 -1.24 4.41 12.77
C ALA A 225 -0.28 4.60 11.58
N PRO A 226 0.27 5.80 11.36
CA PRO A 226 1.04 6.12 10.15
C PRO A 226 2.39 5.41 10.04
N GLY A 227 2.86 4.80 11.13
CA GLY A 227 4.14 4.08 11.21
C GLY A 227 5.38 4.95 11.14
N MET A 228 5.22 6.27 11.24
CA MET A 228 6.32 7.23 11.17
C MET A 228 6.15 8.26 12.27
N ASP A 229 7.25 8.64 12.89
CA ASP A 229 7.27 9.80 13.77
C ASP A 229 7.37 11.05 12.90
N THR A 230 6.39 11.96 12.98
CA THR A 230 6.35 13.16 12.11
C THR A 230 7.44 14.19 12.45
N ALA A 231 8.22 13.92 13.50
CA ALA A 231 9.31 14.76 13.99
C ALA A 231 10.68 14.48 13.32
N ILE A 232 10.76 13.65 12.28
CA ILE A 232 12.06 13.34 11.63
C ILE A 232 12.70 14.64 11.09
N PRO A 233 13.89 15.03 11.60
CA PRO A 233 14.55 16.25 11.18
C PRO A 233 14.85 16.25 9.68
N VAL A 234 14.73 17.41 9.04
CA VAL A 234 15.23 17.62 7.68
C VAL A 234 16.77 17.51 7.73
N PRO A 235 17.41 16.56 7.03
CA PRO A 235 18.85 16.64 6.86
C PRO A 235 19.14 17.91 6.06
N GLU A 236 19.84 18.86 6.69
CA GLU A 236 20.37 20.04 6.00
C GLU A 236 21.20 19.54 4.82
N LYS A 237 20.86 20.01 3.61
CA LYS A 237 21.70 19.80 2.46
C LYS A 237 23.07 20.36 2.77
N THR A 238 24.07 19.50 2.92
CA THR A 238 25.48 19.89 2.92
C THR A 238 25.71 20.67 1.62
N GLN A 239 25.82 21.99 1.71
CA GLN A 239 26.31 22.81 0.63
C GLN A 239 27.78 22.41 0.42
N ALA A 240 28.03 21.62 -0.61
CA ALA A 240 29.38 21.45 -1.13
C ALA A 240 29.86 22.84 -1.60
N ARG A 241 30.93 23.31 -0.97
CA ARG A 241 31.69 24.50 -1.38
C ARG A 241 32.54 24.20 -2.60
#